data_AF-A0A7V3UJ50-F1
#
_entry.id   AF-A0A7V3UJ50-F1
#
_cell.length_a   1.000
_cell.length_b   1.000
_cell.length_c   1.000
_cell.angle_alpha   90.00
_cell.angle_beta   90.00
_cell.angle_gamma   90.00
#
_symmetry.space_group_name_H-M   'P 1'
#
loop_
_entity.id
_entity.type
_entity.pdbx_description
1 polymer ?
#
loop_
_entity_poly.entity_id
_entity_poly.type
_entity_poly.pdbx_seq_one_letter_code
_entity_poly.pdbx_strand_id
1 'polypeptide(L)'
;YVIDVAEGDKIPRKGGPGITRSHLLVINKIDLAPYVGADLEVMKRDSLKMRKGKPFVWTNLKTGEGVQEVIRWIRRELLFEE
;
A
#
# COMPACT_ATOMS: atom_id res chain seq x y z
N TYR A 1 -1.88 4.55 6.52
CA TYR A 1 -2.84 3.48 6.82
C TYR A 1 -2.29 2.20 6.24
N VAL A 2 -2.46 1.07 6.93
CA VAL A 2 -1.84 -0.20 6.52
C VAL A 2 -2.96 -1.22 6.33
N ILE A 3 -2.91 -1.92 5.19
CA ILE A 3 -3.68 -3.12 4.91
C ILE A 3 -2.72 -4.25 4.53
N ASP A 4 -3.18 -5.48 4.50
CA ASP A 4 -2.39 -6.60 3.99
C ASP A 4 -3.07 -7.41 2.88
N VAL A 5 -2.26 -8.06 2.05
CA VAL A 5 -2.72 -8.80 0.87
C VAL A 5 -3.64 -9.97 1.22
N ALA A 6 -3.48 -10.58 2.39
CA ALA A 6 -4.31 -11.72 2.82
C ALA A 6 -5.75 -11.30 3.19
N GLU A 7 -6.02 -10.00 3.38
CA GLU A 7 -7.39 -9.48 3.51
C GLU A 7 -8.19 -9.56 2.20
N GLY A 8 -7.50 -9.74 1.06
CA GLY A 8 -8.06 -9.94 -0.28
C GLY A 8 -7.79 -8.80 -1.26
N ASP A 9 -7.68 -9.15 -2.54
CA ASP A 9 -7.39 -8.22 -3.65
C ASP A 9 -8.46 -7.12 -3.87
N LYS A 10 -9.68 -7.37 -3.39
CA LYS A 10 -10.81 -6.43 -3.45
C LYS A 10 -10.80 -5.39 -2.31
N ILE A 11 -9.88 -5.46 -1.35
CA ILE A 11 -9.84 -4.49 -0.24
C ILE A 11 -9.70 -3.04 -0.72
N PRO A 12 -8.77 -2.70 -1.64
CA PRO A 12 -8.64 -1.32 -2.11
C PRO A 12 -9.94 -0.74 -2.64
N ARG A 13 -10.73 -1.48 -3.44
CA ARG A 13 -12.00 -0.99 -4.00
C ARG A 13 -13.15 -0.83 -3.00
N LYS A 14 -13.07 -1.46 -1.82
CA LYS A 14 -14.05 -1.21 -0.74
C LYS A 14 -13.91 0.22 -0.21
N GLY A 15 -12.75 0.85 -0.39
CA GLY A 15 -12.52 2.24 -0.05
C GLY A 15 -12.49 2.49 1.45
N GLY A 16 -13.25 3.47 1.93
CA GLY A 16 -13.19 3.94 3.31
C GLY A 16 -12.09 5.00 3.55
N PRO A 17 -12.12 5.70 4.69
CA PRO A 17 -11.24 6.85 4.95
C PRO A 17 -9.76 6.44 5.03
N GLY A 18 -9.47 5.23 5.51
CA GLY A 18 -8.10 4.69 5.54
C GLY A 18 -7.48 4.56 4.15
N ILE A 19 -8.21 4.01 3.18
CA ILE A 19 -7.73 3.86 1.80
C ILE A 19 -7.80 5.19 1.04
N THR A 20 -8.87 5.96 1.17
CA THR A 20 -9.10 7.13 0.29
C THR A 20 -8.46 8.43 0.79
N ARG A 21 -8.29 8.62 2.10
CA ARG A 21 -7.88 9.91 2.67
C ARG A 21 -6.48 9.93 3.29
N SER A 22 -5.94 8.77 3.68
CA SER A 22 -4.59 8.70 4.28
C SER A 22 -3.50 9.31 3.38
N HIS A 23 -2.53 9.98 4.00
CA HIS A 23 -1.37 10.55 3.30
C HIS A 23 -0.57 9.46 2.58
N LEU A 24 -0.34 8.33 3.24
CA LEU A 24 0.28 7.13 2.67
C LEU A 24 -0.56 5.89 2.96
N LEU A 25 -0.79 5.06 1.95
CA LEU A 25 -1.28 3.69 2.09
C LEU A 25 -0.10 2.72 1.95
N VAL A 26 0.01 1.79 2.89
CA VAL A 26 0.96 0.68 2.81
C VAL A 26 0.17 -0.60 2.59
N ILE A 27 0.54 -1.37 1.57
CA ILE A 27 -0.05 -2.67 1.28
C ILE A 27 1.03 -3.72 1.57
N ASN A 28 0.87 -4.43 2.68
CA ASN A 28 1.89 -5.31 3.24
C ASN A 28 1.63 -6.79 2.91
N LYS A 29 2.66 -7.61 3.14
CA LYS A 29 2.66 -9.07 2.96
C LYS A 29 2.46 -9.48 1.50
N ILE A 30 3.10 -8.77 0.57
CA ILE A 30 2.97 -9.03 -0.87
C ILE A 30 3.39 -10.45 -1.28
N ASP A 31 4.27 -11.07 -0.50
CA ASP A 31 4.70 -12.46 -0.64
C ASP A 31 3.55 -13.45 -0.46
N LEU A 32 2.47 -13.06 0.22
CA LEU A 32 1.32 -13.93 0.45
C LEU A 32 0.39 -14.05 -0.76
N ALA A 33 0.52 -13.18 -1.77
CA ALA A 33 -0.39 -13.12 -2.93
C ALA A 33 -0.65 -14.48 -3.60
N PRO A 34 0.37 -15.33 -3.89
CA PRO A 34 0.16 -16.62 -4.55
C PRO A 34 -0.63 -17.62 -3.70
N TYR A 35 -0.60 -17.48 -2.37
CA TYR A 35 -1.21 -18.44 -1.44
C TYR A 35 -2.67 -18.10 -1.11
N VAL A 36 -3.06 -16.83 -1.27
CA VAL A 36 -4.43 -16.36 -1.02
C VAL A 36 -5.23 -16.08 -2.31
N GLY A 37 -4.61 -16.32 -3.47
CA GLY A 37 -5.24 -16.04 -4.77
C GLY A 37 -5.49 -14.56 -5.02
N ALA A 38 -4.66 -13.68 -4.46
CA ALA A 38 -4.79 -12.24 -4.63
C ALA A 38 -3.96 -11.77 -5.84
N ASP A 39 -4.56 -10.92 -6.66
CA ASP A 39 -3.89 -10.30 -7.81
C ASP A 39 -3.38 -8.89 -7.45
N LEU A 40 -2.04 -8.73 -7.46
CA LEU A 40 -1.39 -7.47 -7.14
C LEU A 40 -1.66 -6.36 -8.16
N GLU A 41 -1.91 -6.70 -9.44
CA GLU A 41 -2.26 -5.71 -10.46
C GLU A 41 -3.70 -5.22 -10.28
N VAL A 42 -4.62 -6.10 -9.86
CA VAL A 42 -5.98 -5.67 -9.44
C VAL A 42 -5.91 -4.70 -8.26
N MET A 43 -5.14 -5.05 -7.22
CA MET A 43 -4.96 -4.19 -6.05
C MET A 43 -4.31 -2.85 -6.42
N LYS A 44 -3.29 -2.84 -7.31
CA LYS A 44 -2.63 -1.63 -7.81
C LYS A 44 -3.60 -0.71 -8.53
N ARG A 45 -4.34 -1.24 -9.52
CA ARG A 45 -5.34 -0.48 -10.29
C ARG A 45 -6.39 0.14 -9.37
N ASP A 46 -6.91 -0.66 -8.45
CA ASP A 46 -7.98 -0.22 -7.55
C ASP A 46 -7.47 0.79 -6.52
N SER A 47 -6.24 0.63 -6.01
CA SER A 47 -5.58 1.59 -5.13
C SER A 47 -5.38 2.94 -5.83
N LEU A 48 -4.84 2.95 -7.05
CA LEU A 48 -4.68 4.18 -7.84
C LEU A 48 -6.01 4.91 -8.04
N LYS A 49 -7.07 4.16 -8.38
CA LYS A 49 -8.42 4.70 -8.60
C LYS A 49 -9.00 5.31 -7.31
N MET A 50 -8.96 4.58 -6.19
CA MET A 50 -9.57 5.01 -4.93
C MET A 50 -8.80 6.13 -4.25
N ARG A 51 -7.48 6.20 -4.48
CA ARG A 51 -6.59 7.19 -3.87
C ARG A 51 -6.50 8.50 -4.65
N LYS A 52 -7.04 8.57 -5.86
CA LYS A 52 -7.01 9.77 -6.72
C LYS A 52 -5.58 10.32 -6.89
N GLY A 53 -4.62 9.44 -7.11
CA GLY A 53 -3.20 9.79 -7.27
C GLY A 53 -2.40 9.93 -5.97
N LYS A 54 -3.01 9.81 -4.78
CA LYS A 54 -2.22 9.76 -3.52
C LYS A 54 -1.33 8.51 -3.46
N PRO A 55 -0.12 8.62 -2.90
CA PRO A 55 0.89 7.56 -2.97
C PRO A 55 0.48 6.32 -2.17
N PHE A 56 0.92 5.16 -2.62
CA PHE A 56 0.90 3.94 -1.84
C PHE A 56 2.18 3.14 -2.10
N VAL A 57 2.55 2.29 -1.16
CA VAL A 57 3.81 1.52 -1.20
C VAL A 57 3.51 0.04 -0.95
N TRP A 58 4.11 -0.81 -1.78
CA TRP A 58 4.14 -2.24 -1.57
C TRP A 58 5.19 -2.61 -0.54
N THR A 59 4.86 -3.51 0.39
CA THR A 59 5.83 -3.94 1.40
C THR A 59 5.77 -5.44 1.65
N ASN A 60 6.94 -5.98 1.92
CA ASN A 60 7.09 -7.22 2.67
C ASN A 60 7.97 -6.91 3.88
N LEU A 61 7.33 -6.66 5.03
CA LEU A 61 8.05 -6.31 6.25
C LEU A 61 8.86 -7.48 6.85
N LYS A 62 8.68 -8.73 6.38
CA LYS A 62 9.54 -9.85 6.77
C LYS A 62 10.89 -9.82 6.06
N THR A 63 10.93 -9.35 4.81
CA THR A 63 12.17 -9.25 4.02
C THR A 63 12.77 -7.84 4.04
N GLY A 64 11.99 -6.84 4.46
CA GLY A 64 12.38 -5.43 4.42
C GLY A 64 12.06 -4.75 3.08
N GLU A 65 11.43 -5.45 2.14
CA GLU A 65 11.01 -4.87 0.87
C GLU A 65 10.03 -3.71 1.09
N GLY A 66 10.27 -2.60 0.39
CA GLY A 66 9.47 -1.37 0.48
C GLY A 66 9.71 -0.52 1.73
N VAL A 67 10.45 -1.01 2.74
CA VAL A 67 10.73 -0.23 3.97
C VAL A 67 11.47 1.06 3.66
N GLN A 68 12.48 1.00 2.79
CA GLN A 68 13.25 2.20 2.38
C GLN A 68 12.38 3.23 1.64
N GLU A 69 11.34 2.79 0.93
CA GLU A 69 10.42 3.70 0.25
C GLU A 69 9.51 4.41 1.26
N VAL A 70 9.01 3.71 2.27
CA VAL A 70 8.26 4.32 3.38
C VAL A 70 9.13 5.32 4.13
N ILE A 71 10.39 4.97 4.45
CA ILE A 71 11.33 5.88 5.13
C ILE A 71 11.55 7.14 4.28
N ARG A 72 11.85 7.00 2.98
CA ARG A 72 12.03 8.15 2.09
C ARG A 72 10.79 9.03 2.03
N TRP A 73 9.60 8.43 1.98
CA TRP A 73 8.35 9.17 2.00
C TRP A 73 8.19 9.98 3.29
N ILE A 74 8.50 9.40 4.46
CA ILE A 74 8.45 10.11 5.75
C ILE A 74 9.43 11.29 5.77
N ARG A 75 10.68 11.06 5.36
CA ARG A 75 11.73 12.09 5.35
C ARG A 75 11.35 13.26 4.46
N ARG A 76 10.84 12.99 3.26
CA ARG A 76 10.42 14.02 2.31
C ARG A 76 9.17 14.77 2.75
N GLU A 77 8.09 14.06 3.09
CA GLU A 77 6.77 14.68 3.29
C GLU A 77 6.54 15.22 4.70
N LEU A 78 7.23 14.68 5.71
CA LEU A 78 7.00 15.03 7.12
C LEU A 78 8.20 15.72 7.77
N LEU A 79 9.42 15.43 7.31
CA LEU A 79 10.65 16.07 7.81
C LEU A 79 11.20 17.15 6.86
N PHE A 80 10.65 17.26 5.64
CA PHE A 80 11.09 18.21 4.60
C PHE A 80 12.57 18.06 4.23
N GLU A 81 13.08 16.84 4.29
CA GLU A 81 14.41 16.48 3.82
C GLU A 81 14.40 16.22 2.31
N GLU A 82 15.52 16.48 1.63
CA GLU A 82 15.72 16.23 0.19
C GLU A 82 15.69 14.74 -0.18
#